data_AF-A0A925JHI4-F1
#
_entry.id   AF-A0A925JHI4-F1
#
_cell.length_a   1.000
_cell.length_b   1.000
_cell.length_c   1.000
_cell.angle_alpha   90.00
_cell.angle_beta   90.00
_cell.angle_gamma   90.00
#
_symmetry.space_group_name_H-M   'P 1'
#
loop_
_entity.id
_entity.type
_entity.pdbx_description
1 polymer ?
#
loop_
_entity_poly.entity_id
_entity_poly.type
_entity_poly.pdbx_seq_one_letter_code
_entity_poly.pdbx_strand_id
1 'polypeptide(L)'
;MRLIQSLQRKRLMAIALAVACVMVAGVAVWYTSKLPAKASSKDTRHLQERLHNGVGSEVRFASAAANPEQIAEAVGSTADFIQWRSGLRMSDGMKRKLVEAESNVLQGRVRYLTIEELTDNLTAAVVDRLATLTDEEIRQAAEVSSNEDGQVLSRANGKWGVLTQKELIQQAKSGREWSRRGDSALQIGLRPMIEEEVNDRVSTLGAALPEQFGQARAQGVTPMQALLIAYSVAADDPLTDSRSDITQMLIQKRMDAGQTRAQKRAQQNVSGRPYGPHGLLHPSHPYLFFNRAGVYTLLNLTEGGKN
;
A
#
# COMPACT_ATOMS: atom_id res chain seq x y z
N MET A 1 43.60 -23.03 23.83
CA MET A 1 42.36 -23.15 23.02
C MET A 1 41.38 -21.96 23.13
N ARG A 2 41.21 -21.29 24.29
CA ARG A 2 40.27 -20.14 24.42
C ARG A 2 40.62 -18.88 23.62
N LEU A 3 41.91 -18.62 23.36
CA LEU A 3 42.37 -17.45 22.60
C LEU A 3 41.97 -17.50 21.10
N ILE A 4 42.02 -18.68 20.49
CA ILE A 4 41.68 -18.88 19.06
C ILE A 4 40.18 -18.67 18.81
N GLN A 5 39.32 -19.13 19.74
CA GLN A 5 37.86 -18.89 19.66
C GLN A 5 37.50 -17.40 19.83
N SER A 6 38.25 -16.64 20.65
CA SER A 6 38.01 -15.20 20.81
C SER A 6 38.34 -14.39 19.55
N LEU A 7 39.41 -14.80 18.83
CA LEU A 7 39.83 -14.17 17.58
C LEU A 7 38.87 -14.51 16.43
N GLN A 8 38.34 -15.73 16.38
CA GLN A 8 37.33 -16.13 15.40
C GLN A 8 36.01 -15.38 15.60
N ARG A 9 35.54 -15.19 16.85
CA ARG A 9 34.34 -14.39 17.14
C ARG A 9 34.50 -12.92 16.73
N LYS A 10 35.65 -12.30 17.01
CA LYS A 10 35.91 -10.90 16.64
C LYS A 10 35.95 -10.72 15.11
N ARG A 11 36.53 -11.67 14.38
CA ARG A 11 36.54 -11.65 12.90
C ARG A 11 35.14 -11.79 12.30
N LEU A 12 34.32 -12.72 12.81
CA LEU A 12 32.94 -12.88 12.33
C LEU A 12 32.10 -11.63 12.59
N MET A 13 32.26 -11.00 13.75
CA MET A 13 31.52 -9.78 14.10
C MET A 13 31.93 -8.58 13.23
N ALA A 14 33.22 -8.44 12.91
CA ALA A 14 33.71 -7.41 11.99
C ALA A 14 33.20 -7.60 10.55
N ILE A 15 33.15 -8.85 10.07
CA ILE A 15 32.60 -9.18 8.74
C ILE A 15 31.10 -8.86 8.69
N ALA A 16 30.34 -9.25 9.72
CA ALA A 16 28.91 -8.94 9.80
C ALA A 16 28.64 -7.43 9.79
N LEU A 17 29.44 -6.65 10.52
CA LEU A 17 29.33 -5.19 10.54
C LEU A 17 29.66 -4.57 9.18
N ALA A 18 30.71 -5.05 8.51
CA ALA A 18 31.09 -4.58 7.18
C ALA A 18 30.01 -4.88 6.13
N VAL A 19 29.42 -6.08 6.16
CA VAL A 19 28.30 -6.44 5.27
C VAL A 19 27.07 -5.58 5.54
N ALA A 20 26.75 -5.32 6.81
CA ALA A 20 25.64 -4.42 7.17
C ALA A 20 25.88 -2.99 6.66
N CYS A 21 27.08 -2.44 6.82
CA CYS A 21 27.43 -1.12 6.29
C CYS A 21 27.37 -1.05 4.76
N VAL A 22 27.82 -2.08 4.06
CA VAL A 22 27.75 -2.14 2.58
C VAL A 22 26.30 -2.25 2.10
N MET A 23 25.45 -3.01 2.79
CA MET A 23 24.02 -3.07 2.45
C MET A 23 23.31 -1.73 2.68
N VAL A 24 23.59 -1.03 3.79
CA VAL A 24 23.03 0.30 4.06
C VAL A 24 23.52 1.34 3.04
N ALA A 25 24.81 1.31 2.69
CA ALA A 25 25.37 2.19 1.67
C ALA A 25 24.78 1.91 0.27
N GLY A 26 24.55 0.64 -0.07
CA GLY A 26 23.90 0.25 -1.32
C GLY A 26 22.47 0.78 -1.43
N VAL A 27 21.71 0.72 -0.33
CA VAL A 27 20.36 1.29 -0.26
C VAL A 27 20.38 2.82 -0.39
N ALA A 28 21.33 3.51 0.25
CA ALA A 28 21.44 4.97 0.19
C ALA A 28 21.86 5.51 -1.19
N VAL A 29 22.79 4.83 -1.88
CA VAL A 29 23.22 5.21 -3.24
C VAL A 29 22.12 4.94 -4.27
N TRP A 30 21.32 3.88 -4.07
CA TRP A 30 20.12 3.62 -4.89
C TRP A 30 19.06 4.73 -4.72
N TYR A 31 18.89 5.24 -3.51
CA TYR A 31 17.94 6.30 -3.19
C TYR A 31 18.30 7.66 -3.82
N THR A 32 19.58 8.03 -3.82
CA THR A 32 20.04 9.37 -4.24
C THR A 32 20.14 9.54 -5.76
N SER A 33 20.25 8.45 -6.52
CA SER A 33 20.39 8.48 -7.98
C SER A 33 19.06 8.64 -8.75
N LYS A 34 17.92 8.67 -8.05
CA LYS A 34 16.59 8.83 -8.66
C LYS A 34 15.78 9.97 -8.06
N LEU A 35 16.36 11.16 -7.88
CA LEU A 35 15.55 12.35 -7.61
C LEU A 35 14.69 12.64 -8.86
N PRO A 36 13.36 12.51 -8.79
CA PRO A 36 12.50 12.77 -9.94
C PRO A 36 12.62 14.24 -10.33
N ALA A 37 12.72 14.51 -11.64
CA ALA A 37 12.60 15.87 -12.16
C ALA A 37 11.30 16.49 -11.61
N LYS A 38 11.38 17.74 -11.12
CA LYS A 38 10.20 18.46 -10.63
C LYS A 38 9.13 18.42 -11.71
N ALA A 39 7.99 17.80 -11.40
CA ALA A 39 6.85 17.73 -12.31
C ALA A 39 6.46 19.15 -12.76
N SER A 40 6.11 19.31 -14.03
CA SER A 40 5.69 20.62 -14.52
C SER A 40 4.36 21.03 -13.87
N SER A 41 4.07 22.33 -13.78
CA SER A 41 2.79 22.81 -13.23
C SER A 41 1.58 22.27 -14.00
N LYS A 42 1.75 21.95 -15.29
CA LYS A 42 0.74 21.30 -16.13
C LYS A 42 0.48 19.86 -15.68
N ASP A 43 1.54 19.11 -15.38
CA ASP A 43 1.42 17.73 -14.90
C ASP A 43 0.73 17.67 -13.54
N THR A 44 1.03 18.64 -12.66
CA THR A 44 0.36 18.75 -11.35
C THR A 44 -1.13 19.01 -11.50
N ARG A 45 -1.55 19.96 -12.34
CA ARG A 45 -2.99 20.25 -12.57
C ARG A 45 -3.72 19.03 -13.15
N HIS A 46 -3.12 18.39 -14.15
CA HIS A 46 -3.70 17.20 -14.76
C HIS A 46 -3.84 16.04 -13.75
N LEU A 47 -2.86 15.86 -12.86
CA LEU A 47 -2.96 14.89 -11.76
C LEU A 47 -4.09 15.25 -10.78
N GLN A 48 -4.24 16.53 -10.42
CA GLN A 48 -5.32 16.99 -9.54
C GLN A 48 -6.69 16.71 -10.15
N GLU A 49 -6.89 17.04 -11.43
CA GLU A 49 -8.13 16.75 -12.16
C GLU A 49 -8.43 15.25 -12.18
N ARG A 50 -7.44 14.41 -12.45
CA ARG A 50 -7.61 12.95 -12.43
C ARG A 50 -7.96 12.41 -11.04
N LEU A 51 -7.38 12.95 -9.97
CA LEU A 51 -7.74 12.57 -8.60
C LEU A 51 -9.15 13.01 -8.23
N HIS A 52 -9.56 14.20 -8.67
CA HIS A 52 -10.92 14.70 -8.50
C HIS A 52 -11.92 13.80 -9.24
N ASN A 53 -11.62 13.42 -10.48
CA ASN A 53 -12.45 12.49 -11.26
C ASN A 53 -12.43 11.06 -10.70
N GLY A 54 -11.36 10.66 -10.03
CA GLY A 54 -11.26 9.37 -9.34
C GLY A 54 -11.91 9.41 -7.96
N VAL A 55 -11.09 9.25 -6.92
CA VAL A 55 -11.59 9.18 -5.53
C VAL A 55 -12.42 10.40 -5.11
N GLY A 56 -12.16 11.60 -5.65
CA GLY A 56 -12.92 12.80 -5.32
C GLY A 56 -14.39 12.76 -5.77
N SER A 57 -14.70 12.04 -6.85
CA SER A 57 -16.07 11.95 -7.39
C SER A 57 -16.76 10.62 -7.06
N GLU A 58 -15.98 9.56 -6.86
CA GLU A 58 -16.52 8.22 -6.65
C GLU A 58 -16.66 7.82 -5.19
N VAL A 59 -15.93 8.48 -4.29
CA VAL A 59 -15.99 8.22 -2.85
C VAL A 59 -16.65 9.38 -2.14
N ARG A 60 -17.67 9.06 -1.35
CA ARG A 60 -18.30 10.03 -0.44
C ARG A 60 -17.48 10.08 0.84
N PHE A 61 -17.18 11.28 1.30
CA PHE A 61 -16.55 11.53 2.59
C PHE A 61 -17.58 12.13 3.55
N ALA A 62 -17.64 11.58 4.76
CA ALA A 62 -18.47 12.16 5.81
C ALA A 62 -17.80 13.40 6.40
N SER A 63 -18.61 14.36 6.86
CA SER A 63 -18.14 15.56 7.57
C SER A 63 -18.46 15.45 9.06
N ALA A 64 -17.92 16.36 9.88
CA ALA A 64 -18.21 16.41 11.32
C ALA A 64 -19.71 16.57 11.66
N ALA A 65 -20.51 17.12 10.73
CA ALA A 65 -21.95 17.27 10.88
C ALA A 65 -22.76 16.07 10.35
N ALA A 66 -22.08 15.03 9.84
CA ALA A 66 -22.74 13.89 9.23
C ALA A 66 -23.49 13.05 10.27
N ASN A 67 -24.70 12.61 9.91
CA ASN A 67 -25.44 11.64 10.71
C ASN A 67 -24.88 10.20 10.51
N PRO A 68 -25.24 9.23 11.36
CA PRO A 68 -24.72 7.86 11.26
C PRO A 68 -24.97 7.19 9.90
N GLU A 69 -26.09 7.49 9.23
CA GLU A 69 -26.43 6.93 7.91
C GLU A 69 -25.49 7.46 6.83
N GLN A 70 -25.19 8.76 6.84
CA GLN A 70 -24.23 9.37 5.92
C GLN A 70 -22.81 8.83 6.11
N ILE A 71 -22.40 8.55 7.35
CA ILE A 71 -21.12 7.88 7.64
C ILE A 71 -21.12 6.46 7.08
N ALA A 72 -22.22 5.72 7.25
CA ALA A 72 -22.37 4.38 6.68
C ALA A 72 -22.35 4.38 5.15
N GLU A 73 -22.99 5.35 4.49
CA GLU A 73 -22.92 5.54 3.05
C GLU A 73 -21.51 5.87 2.56
N ALA A 74 -20.78 6.72 3.29
CA ALA A 74 -19.39 7.06 2.99
C ALA A 74 -18.49 5.82 3.02
N VAL A 75 -18.60 5.01 4.08
CA VAL A 75 -17.93 3.72 4.20
C VAL A 75 -18.34 2.74 3.10
N GLY A 76 -19.64 2.69 2.77
CA GLY A 76 -20.17 1.89 1.66
C GLY A 76 -19.52 2.26 0.32
N SER A 77 -19.50 3.55 -0.02
CA SER A 77 -18.90 4.04 -1.27
C SER A 77 -17.40 3.76 -1.34
N THR A 78 -16.67 3.90 -0.23
CA THR A 78 -15.24 3.54 -0.13
C THR A 78 -15.02 2.05 -0.38
N ALA A 79 -15.84 1.19 0.23
CA ALA A 79 -15.75 -0.25 0.04
C ALA A 79 -16.06 -0.66 -1.41
N ASP A 80 -17.08 -0.05 -2.02
CA ASP A 80 -17.45 -0.31 -3.41
C ASP A 80 -16.37 0.16 -4.39
N PHE A 81 -15.76 1.32 -4.12
CA PHE A 81 -14.62 1.84 -4.89
C PHE A 81 -13.43 0.86 -4.86
N ILE A 82 -13.00 0.46 -3.66
CA ILE A 82 -11.88 -0.49 -3.48
C ILE A 82 -12.19 -1.84 -4.12
N GLN A 83 -13.41 -2.36 -3.93
CA GLN A 83 -13.84 -3.63 -4.52
C GLN A 83 -13.86 -3.56 -6.05
N TRP A 84 -14.32 -2.46 -6.62
CA TRP A 84 -14.34 -2.32 -8.07
C TRP A 84 -12.92 -2.30 -8.64
N ARG A 85 -12.00 -1.56 -8.01
CA ARG A 85 -10.61 -1.36 -8.47
C ARG A 85 -9.71 -2.57 -8.26
N SER A 86 -9.79 -3.25 -7.12
CA SER A 86 -8.87 -4.35 -6.76
C SER A 86 -9.52 -5.71 -6.49
N GLY A 87 -10.85 -5.75 -6.46
CA GLY A 87 -11.61 -6.93 -6.03
C GLY A 87 -11.67 -7.14 -4.52
N LEU A 88 -10.93 -6.35 -3.72
CA LEU A 88 -10.93 -6.45 -2.27
C LEU A 88 -12.33 -6.19 -1.70
N ARG A 89 -12.84 -7.12 -0.88
CA ARG A 89 -14.16 -7.01 -0.28
C ARG A 89 -14.04 -6.71 1.20
N MET A 90 -14.78 -5.70 1.66
CA MET A 90 -14.95 -5.42 3.08
C MET A 90 -16.17 -6.17 3.61
N SER A 91 -15.99 -6.96 4.68
CA SER A 91 -17.10 -7.65 5.33
C SER A 91 -18.02 -6.66 6.05
N ASP A 92 -19.30 -7.01 6.24
CA ASP A 92 -20.26 -6.13 6.94
C ASP A 92 -19.86 -5.86 8.39
N GLY A 93 -19.20 -6.81 9.05
CA GLY A 93 -18.60 -6.60 10.36
C GLY A 93 -17.51 -5.54 10.34
N MET A 94 -16.66 -5.54 9.29
CA MET A 94 -15.61 -4.53 9.13
C MET A 94 -16.18 -3.16 8.77
N LYS A 95 -17.18 -3.10 7.89
CA LYS A 95 -17.89 -1.86 7.55
C LYS A 95 -18.46 -1.21 8.81
N ARG A 96 -19.14 -1.97 9.67
CA ARG A 96 -19.70 -1.45 10.93
C ARG A 96 -18.63 -0.87 11.86
N LYS A 97 -17.50 -1.56 12.02
CA LYS A 97 -16.39 -1.06 12.85
C LYS A 97 -15.77 0.21 12.28
N LEU A 98 -15.58 0.27 10.96
CA LEU A 98 -15.09 1.49 10.32
C LEU A 98 -16.09 2.65 10.49
N VAL A 99 -17.39 2.41 10.39
CA VAL A 99 -18.42 3.43 10.66
C VAL A 99 -18.34 3.94 12.11
N GLU A 100 -18.18 3.03 13.07
CA GLU A 100 -18.03 3.39 14.49
C GLU A 100 -16.77 4.22 14.74
N ALA A 101 -15.62 3.75 14.24
CA ALA A 101 -14.35 4.47 14.34
C ALA A 101 -14.41 5.86 13.69
N GLU A 102 -14.96 5.96 12.48
CA GLU A 102 -15.12 7.23 11.77
C GLU A 102 -16.03 8.19 12.54
N SER A 103 -17.17 7.69 13.04
CA SER A 103 -18.10 8.46 13.86
C SER A 103 -17.44 9.00 15.13
N ASN A 104 -16.64 8.17 15.83
CA ASN A 104 -15.94 8.60 17.03
C ASN A 104 -14.93 9.72 16.76
N VAL A 105 -14.22 9.67 15.63
CA VAL A 105 -13.28 10.74 15.24
C VAL A 105 -14.03 12.01 14.80
N LEU A 106 -15.05 11.88 13.97
CA LEU A 106 -15.84 13.03 13.48
C LEU A 106 -16.58 13.77 14.61
N GLN A 107 -16.99 13.07 15.66
CA GLN A 107 -17.62 13.64 16.85
C GLN A 107 -16.62 14.14 17.90
N GLY A 108 -15.31 14.05 17.62
CA GLY A 108 -14.25 14.49 18.54
C GLY A 108 -14.11 13.63 19.80
N ARG A 109 -14.68 12.42 19.83
CA ARG A 109 -14.51 11.47 20.95
C ARG A 109 -13.14 10.83 20.93
N VAL A 110 -12.61 10.62 19.72
CA VAL A 110 -11.23 10.23 19.50
C VAL A 110 -10.58 11.24 18.57
N ARG A 111 -9.27 11.43 18.72
CA ARG A 111 -8.49 12.29 17.83
C ARG A 111 -8.26 11.61 16.47
N TYR A 112 -7.92 12.43 15.49
CA TYR A 112 -7.41 11.97 14.20
C TYR A 112 -6.10 11.16 14.39
N LEU A 113 -5.85 10.27 13.44
CA LEU A 113 -4.62 9.47 13.35
C LEU A 113 -3.51 10.32 12.73
N THR A 114 -2.38 10.50 13.41
CA THR A 114 -1.26 11.24 12.82
C THR A 114 -0.64 10.45 11.66
N ILE A 115 0.09 11.14 10.78
CA ILE A 115 0.79 10.46 9.66
C ILE A 115 1.88 9.51 10.18
N GLU A 116 2.53 9.87 11.28
CA GLU A 116 3.50 9.02 11.97
C GLU A 116 2.84 7.75 12.50
N GLU A 117 1.69 7.87 13.16
CA GLU A 117 0.96 6.72 13.66
C GLU A 117 0.43 5.84 12.55
N LEU A 118 -0.10 6.43 11.47
CA LEU A 118 -0.47 5.66 10.29
C LEU A 118 0.72 4.86 9.77
N THR A 119 1.87 5.50 9.63
CA THR A 119 3.11 4.86 9.18
C THR A 119 3.54 3.72 10.09
N ASP A 120 3.55 3.94 11.40
CA ASP A 120 3.90 2.93 12.40
C ASP A 120 2.94 1.75 12.36
N ASN A 121 1.64 2.02 12.22
CA ASN A 121 0.59 1.01 12.18
C ASN A 121 0.67 0.16 10.90
N LEU A 122 0.91 0.80 9.76
CA LEU A 122 1.13 0.09 8.50
C LEU A 122 2.39 -0.77 8.59
N THR A 123 3.47 -0.24 9.18
CA THR A 123 4.73 -0.97 9.36
C THR A 123 4.54 -2.18 10.26
N ALA A 124 3.90 -2.01 11.42
CA ALA A 124 3.58 -3.09 12.33
C ALA A 124 2.71 -4.17 11.64
N ALA A 125 1.65 -3.76 10.96
CA ALA A 125 0.78 -4.68 10.24
C ALA A 125 1.52 -5.46 9.13
N VAL A 126 2.46 -4.84 8.41
CA VAL A 126 3.31 -5.54 7.44
C VAL A 126 4.25 -6.53 8.13
N VAL A 127 4.92 -6.13 9.21
CA VAL A 127 5.84 -7.00 9.96
C VAL A 127 5.10 -8.21 10.51
N ASP A 128 3.97 -8.00 11.19
CA ASP A 128 3.13 -9.08 11.74
C ASP A 128 2.65 -10.01 10.63
N ARG A 129 2.25 -9.44 9.49
CA ARG A 129 1.83 -10.24 8.35
C ARG A 129 2.98 -11.09 7.82
N LEU A 130 4.16 -10.51 7.61
CA LEU A 130 5.34 -11.25 7.13
C LEU A 130 5.61 -12.49 7.99
N ALA A 131 5.49 -12.38 9.32
CA ALA A 131 5.70 -13.49 10.25
C ALA A 131 4.77 -14.70 9.99
N THR A 132 3.56 -14.44 9.50
CA THR A 132 2.49 -15.43 9.30
C THR A 132 2.38 -15.94 7.87
N LEU A 133 3.11 -15.37 6.91
CA LEU A 133 3.02 -15.79 5.51
C LEU A 133 3.49 -17.24 5.32
N THR A 134 2.71 -18.02 4.59
CA THR A 134 3.10 -19.34 4.12
C THR A 134 3.93 -19.26 2.84
N ASP A 135 4.66 -20.32 2.51
CA ASP A 135 5.41 -20.39 1.25
C ASP A 135 4.48 -20.30 0.02
N GLU A 136 3.28 -20.87 0.15
CA GLU A 136 2.29 -20.85 -0.91
C GLU A 136 1.72 -19.44 -1.12
N GLU A 137 1.39 -18.71 -0.05
CA GLU A 137 0.95 -17.30 -0.16
C GLU A 137 2.04 -16.41 -0.78
N ILE A 138 3.32 -16.64 -0.42
CA ILE A 138 4.45 -15.89 -1.01
C ILE A 138 4.56 -16.20 -2.51
N ARG A 139 4.45 -17.47 -2.90
CA ARG A 139 4.52 -17.90 -4.30
C ARG A 139 3.37 -17.33 -5.11
N GLN A 140 2.15 -17.43 -4.60
CA GLN A 140 0.96 -16.86 -5.23
C GLN A 140 1.08 -15.33 -5.35
N ALA A 141 1.55 -14.64 -4.31
CA ALA A 141 1.77 -13.20 -4.37
C ALA A 141 2.76 -12.79 -5.46
N ALA A 142 3.86 -13.54 -5.63
CA ALA A 142 4.81 -13.29 -6.69
C ALA A 142 4.23 -13.56 -8.08
N GLU A 143 3.47 -14.64 -8.23
CA GLU A 143 2.81 -15.02 -9.48
C GLU A 143 1.81 -13.93 -9.92
N VAL A 144 0.89 -13.52 -9.05
CA VAL A 144 -0.16 -12.57 -9.43
C VAL A 144 0.30 -11.12 -9.53
N SER A 145 1.47 -10.80 -8.98
CA SER A 145 2.08 -9.46 -9.07
C SER A 145 3.04 -9.33 -10.26
N SER A 146 3.33 -10.44 -10.96
CA SER A 146 4.19 -10.43 -12.12
C SER A 146 3.46 -10.04 -13.40
N ASN A 147 4.17 -9.37 -14.31
CA ASN A 147 3.72 -9.11 -15.66
C ASN A 147 3.94 -10.33 -16.57
N GLU A 148 3.63 -10.19 -17.87
CA GLU A 148 3.78 -11.27 -18.86
C GLU A 148 5.23 -11.78 -19.01
N ASP A 149 6.22 -10.96 -18.65
CA ASP A 149 7.65 -11.29 -18.67
C ASP A 149 8.14 -11.95 -17.36
N GLY A 150 7.25 -12.20 -16.39
CA GLY A 150 7.62 -12.73 -15.07
C GLY A 150 8.34 -11.72 -14.17
N GLN A 151 8.29 -10.44 -14.52
CA GLN A 151 8.84 -9.34 -13.74
C GLN A 151 7.78 -8.76 -12.80
N VAL A 152 8.18 -8.49 -11.57
CA VAL A 152 7.38 -7.78 -10.57
C VAL A 152 7.92 -6.36 -10.45
N LEU A 153 7.09 -5.40 -10.85
CA LEU A 153 7.35 -3.99 -10.58
C LEU A 153 7.02 -3.72 -9.12
N SER A 154 8.01 -3.30 -8.33
CA SER A 154 7.76 -2.97 -6.93
C SER A 154 6.76 -1.80 -6.77
N ARG A 155 6.74 -0.89 -7.76
CA ARG A 155 5.74 0.17 -7.98
C ARG A 155 5.54 0.39 -9.48
N ALA A 156 4.36 0.83 -9.88
CA ALA A 156 3.96 1.22 -11.23
C ALA A 156 4.85 2.32 -11.82
N ASN A 157 5.42 3.20 -10.97
CA ASN A 157 6.39 4.22 -11.39
C ASN A 157 7.86 3.71 -11.37
N GLY A 158 8.11 2.46 -10.98
CA GLY A 158 9.44 1.87 -10.90
C GLY A 158 10.33 2.38 -9.77
N LYS A 159 9.77 3.10 -8.77
CA LYS A 159 10.50 3.74 -7.66
C LYS A 159 11.43 2.77 -6.91
N TRP A 160 10.97 1.55 -6.64
CA TRP A 160 11.76 0.50 -5.95
C TRP A 160 12.32 -0.58 -6.88
N GLY A 161 12.47 -0.27 -8.17
CA GLY A 161 13.04 -1.19 -9.16
C GLY A 161 12.10 -2.30 -9.60
N VAL A 162 12.69 -3.29 -10.26
CA VAL A 162 12.03 -4.46 -10.84
C VAL A 162 12.68 -5.69 -10.25
N LEU A 163 11.86 -6.64 -9.81
CA LEU A 163 12.31 -7.92 -9.27
C LEU A 163 11.81 -9.04 -10.17
N THR A 164 12.58 -10.11 -10.30
CA THR A 164 12.03 -11.38 -10.78
C THR A 164 11.12 -12.00 -9.71
N GLN A 165 10.19 -12.87 -10.11
CA GLN A 165 9.39 -13.64 -9.15
C GLN A 165 10.27 -14.35 -8.10
N LYS A 166 11.41 -14.93 -8.54
CA LYS A 166 12.34 -15.63 -7.66
C LYS A 166 12.96 -14.70 -6.60
N GLU A 167 13.38 -13.51 -7.00
CA GLU A 167 13.93 -12.51 -6.08
C GLU A 167 12.88 -12.05 -5.07
N LEU A 168 11.65 -11.78 -5.52
CA LEU A 168 10.56 -11.41 -4.61
C LEU A 168 10.27 -12.53 -3.60
N ILE A 169 10.17 -13.79 -4.05
CA ILE A 169 9.95 -14.94 -3.17
C ILE A 169 11.09 -15.03 -2.14
N GLN A 170 12.34 -14.89 -2.57
CA GLN A 170 13.50 -14.96 -1.69
C GLN A 170 13.46 -13.82 -0.65
N GLN A 171 13.22 -12.58 -1.08
CA GLN A 171 13.12 -11.42 -0.18
C GLN A 171 11.97 -11.57 0.82
N ALA A 172 10.79 -12.02 0.38
CA ALA A 172 9.64 -12.25 1.24
C ALA A 172 9.91 -13.35 2.29
N LYS A 173 10.58 -14.45 1.89
CA LYS A 173 11.01 -15.50 2.84
C LYS A 173 12.02 -14.96 3.85
N SER A 174 13.01 -14.20 3.42
CA SER A 174 13.98 -13.56 4.33
C SER A 174 13.29 -12.60 5.31
N GLY A 175 12.38 -11.75 4.82
CA GLY A 175 11.59 -10.84 5.65
C GLY A 175 10.72 -11.59 6.66
N ARG A 176 10.08 -12.70 6.28
CA ARG A 176 9.35 -13.57 7.20
C ARG A 176 10.23 -14.13 8.31
N GLU A 177 11.40 -14.66 7.98
CA GLU A 177 12.31 -15.22 8.99
C GLU A 177 12.85 -14.14 9.94
N TRP A 178 13.07 -12.92 9.45
CA TRP A 178 13.42 -11.79 10.31
C TRP A 178 12.27 -11.39 11.23
N SER A 179 11.04 -11.31 10.70
CA SER A 179 9.84 -11.00 11.47
C SER A 179 9.57 -12.04 12.56
N ARG A 180 9.67 -13.34 12.26
CA ARG A 180 9.47 -14.44 13.24
C ARG A 180 10.44 -14.41 14.41
N ARG A 181 11.63 -13.83 14.22
CA ARG A 181 12.63 -13.67 15.28
C ARG A 181 12.38 -12.44 16.15
N GLY A 182 11.38 -11.61 15.82
CA GLY A 182 11.15 -10.33 16.48
C GLY A 182 12.27 -9.33 16.23
N ASP A 183 12.93 -9.42 15.07
CA ASP A 183 14.09 -8.59 14.74
C ASP A 183 13.64 -7.16 14.42
N SER A 184 13.94 -6.23 15.33
CA SER A 184 13.61 -4.81 15.16
C SER A 184 14.30 -4.19 13.94
N ALA A 185 15.37 -4.80 13.43
CA ALA A 185 16.03 -4.34 12.20
C ALA A 185 15.09 -4.37 10.98
N LEU A 186 14.15 -5.33 10.93
CA LEU A 186 13.17 -5.38 9.85
C LEU A 186 12.23 -4.16 9.91
N GLN A 187 11.73 -3.83 11.11
CA GLN A 187 10.87 -2.66 11.30
C GLN A 187 11.63 -1.36 10.99
N ILE A 188 12.87 -1.23 11.47
CA ILE A 188 13.74 -0.07 11.19
C ILE A 188 14.01 0.08 9.69
N GLY A 189 14.15 -1.02 8.95
CA GLY A 189 14.36 -1.00 7.50
C GLY A 189 13.10 -0.69 6.69
N LEU A 190 11.94 -1.23 7.11
CA LEU A 190 10.67 -1.07 6.37
C LEU A 190 10.00 0.28 6.64
N ARG A 191 10.11 0.81 7.85
CA ARG A 191 9.40 2.03 8.26
C ARG A 191 9.68 3.22 7.33
N PRO A 192 10.94 3.56 6.98
CA PRO A 192 11.21 4.71 6.10
C PRO A 192 10.60 4.55 4.70
N MET A 193 10.57 3.32 4.17
CA MET A 193 9.96 3.05 2.86
C MET A 193 8.44 3.24 2.91
N ILE A 194 7.79 2.77 3.97
CA ILE A 194 6.35 2.95 4.18
C ILE A 194 6.03 4.43 4.43
N GLU A 195 6.83 5.10 5.25
CA GLU A 195 6.70 6.53 5.56
C GLU A 195 6.75 7.38 4.30
N GLU A 196 7.67 7.09 3.39
CA GLU A 196 7.80 7.81 2.13
C GLU A 196 6.56 7.62 1.25
N GLU A 197 6.05 6.39 1.11
CA GLU A 197 4.84 6.12 0.35
C GLU A 197 3.61 6.81 0.95
N VAL A 198 3.45 6.73 2.28
CA VAL A 198 2.36 7.40 3.00
C VAL A 198 2.45 8.92 2.80
N ASN A 199 3.63 9.52 2.95
CA ASN A 199 3.83 10.95 2.77
C ASN A 199 3.56 11.40 1.33
N ASP A 200 3.99 10.61 0.34
CA ASP A 200 3.70 10.87 -1.08
C ASP A 200 2.19 10.86 -1.34
N ARG A 201 1.46 9.86 -0.81
CA ARG A 201 -0.01 9.80 -0.95
C ARG A 201 -0.71 10.94 -0.24
N VAL A 202 -0.34 11.23 1.00
CA VAL A 202 -0.93 12.33 1.78
C VAL A 202 -0.66 13.67 1.12
N SER A 203 0.56 13.92 0.63
CA SER A 203 0.90 15.16 -0.08
C SER A 203 0.09 15.33 -1.35
N THR A 204 -0.01 14.25 -2.12
CA THR A 204 -0.71 14.24 -3.40
C THR A 204 -2.22 14.44 -3.21
N LEU A 205 -2.82 13.73 -2.27
CA LEU A 205 -4.25 13.87 -1.95
C LEU A 205 -4.56 15.22 -1.32
N GLY A 206 -3.74 15.71 -0.39
CA GLY A 206 -3.94 17.03 0.23
C GLY A 206 -3.86 18.18 -0.76
N ALA A 207 -3.01 18.06 -1.79
CA ALA A 207 -2.92 19.05 -2.87
C ALA A 207 -4.10 18.97 -3.86
N ALA A 208 -4.66 17.79 -4.12
CA ALA A 208 -5.72 17.59 -5.10
C ALA A 208 -7.14 17.69 -4.53
N LEU A 209 -7.31 17.30 -3.27
CA LEU A 209 -8.59 17.22 -2.55
C LEU A 209 -8.44 17.93 -1.20
N PRO A 210 -8.22 19.26 -1.20
CA PRO A 210 -7.91 20.02 0.02
C PRO A 210 -9.05 20.02 1.04
N GLU A 211 -10.30 19.89 0.59
CA GLU A 211 -11.47 19.82 1.45
C GLU A 211 -11.49 18.55 2.31
N GLN A 212 -10.98 17.44 1.78
CA GLN A 212 -10.95 16.15 2.46
C GLN A 212 -9.59 15.93 3.13
N PHE A 213 -8.48 16.13 2.41
CA PHE A 213 -7.13 15.77 2.86
C PHE A 213 -6.22 16.98 3.17
N GLY A 214 -6.68 18.21 2.99
CA GLY A 214 -5.84 19.41 3.15
C GLY A 214 -5.29 19.60 4.57
N GLN A 215 -5.99 19.07 5.58
CA GLN A 215 -5.55 19.10 6.98
C GLN A 215 -4.80 17.83 7.44
N ALA A 216 -4.61 16.84 6.55
CA ALA A 216 -4.05 15.53 6.90
C ALA A 216 -2.69 15.61 7.63
N ARG A 217 -1.83 16.57 7.24
CA ARG A 217 -0.52 16.77 7.87
C ARG A 217 -0.58 17.52 9.20
N ALA A 218 -1.54 18.43 9.36
CA ALA A 218 -1.63 19.29 10.53
C ALA A 218 -2.47 18.66 11.65
N GLN A 219 -3.59 18.04 11.28
CA GLN A 219 -4.56 17.48 12.21
C GLN A 219 -4.48 15.95 12.28
N GLY A 220 -3.97 15.30 11.23
CA GLY A 220 -4.06 13.85 11.04
C GLY A 220 -5.20 13.48 10.09
N VAL A 221 -5.41 12.18 9.91
CA VAL A 221 -6.41 11.60 9.01
C VAL A 221 -7.51 10.88 9.78
N THR A 222 -8.71 10.83 9.22
CA THR A 222 -9.78 9.98 9.75
C THR A 222 -9.54 8.50 9.43
N PRO A 223 -10.18 7.54 10.13
CA PRO A 223 -10.08 6.12 9.82
C PRO A 223 -10.36 5.77 8.35
N MET A 224 -11.35 6.42 7.72
CA MET A 224 -11.69 6.21 6.31
C MET A 224 -10.58 6.71 5.38
N GLN A 225 -10.00 7.88 5.67
CA GLN A 225 -8.87 8.44 4.94
C GLN A 225 -7.63 7.55 5.09
N ALA A 226 -7.35 7.09 6.31
CA ALA A 226 -6.27 6.16 6.60
C ALA A 226 -6.41 4.85 5.80
N LEU A 227 -7.63 4.30 5.71
CA LEU A 227 -7.90 3.11 4.91
C LEU A 227 -7.62 3.33 3.42
N LEU A 228 -8.04 4.46 2.85
CA LEU A 228 -7.79 4.79 1.44
C LEU A 228 -6.30 4.98 1.15
N ILE A 229 -5.57 5.64 2.05
CA ILE A 229 -4.11 5.79 1.93
C ILE A 229 -3.43 4.42 2.00
N ALA A 230 -3.79 3.60 2.99
CA ALA A 230 -3.27 2.24 3.12
C ALA A 230 -3.55 1.41 1.86
N TYR A 231 -4.75 1.57 1.28
CA TYR A 231 -5.15 0.88 0.06
C TYR A 231 -4.30 1.33 -1.13
N SER A 232 -4.18 2.64 -1.31
CA SER A 232 -3.36 3.24 -2.35
C SER A 232 -1.90 2.76 -2.28
N VAL A 233 -1.32 2.69 -1.08
CA VAL A 233 0.05 2.21 -0.87
C VAL A 233 0.17 0.71 -1.17
N ALA A 234 -0.73 -0.13 -0.66
CA ALA A 234 -0.60 -1.59 -0.78
C ALA A 234 -0.97 -2.13 -2.17
N ALA A 235 -1.94 -1.51 -2.85
CA ALA A 235 -2.34 -1.88 -4.20
C ALA A 235 -1.54 -1.16 -5.29
N ASP A 236 -0.75 -0.16 -4.90
CA ASP A 236 -0.14 0.86 -5.75
C ASP A 236 -1.16 1.51 -6.71
N ASP A 237 -2.33 1.79 -6.15
CA ASP A 237 -3.42 2.45 -6.85
C ASP A 237 -3.31 3.96 -6.61
N PRO A 238 -3.11 4.78 -7.66
CA PRO A 238 -3.01 6.23 -7.51
C PRO A 238 -4.32 6.90 -7.09
N LEU A 239 -5.44 6.17 -7.05
CA LEU A 239 -6.79 6.69 -6.77
C LEU A 239 -7.28 7.73 -7.81
N THR A 240 -6.56 7.84 -8.92
CA THR A 240 -6.91 8.67 -10.07
C THR A 240 -7.95 8.00 -10.94
N ASP A 241 -8.60 8.81 -11.77
CA ASP A 241 -9.49 8.43 -12.86
C ASP A 241 -10.79 7.78 -12.37
N SER A 242 -11.89 8.16 -13.03
CA SER A 242 -13.18 7.53 -12.77
C SER A 242 -13.21 6.09 -13.28
N ARG A 243 -14.22 5.32 -12.88
CA ARG A 243 -14.56 4.01 -13.42
C ARG A 243 -14.71 4.03 -14.93
N SER A 244 -15.34 5.07 -15.46
CA SER A 244 -15.49 5.27 -16.90
C SER A 244 -14.14 5.45 -17.58
N ASP A 245 -13.30 6.34 -17.05
CA ASP A 245 -11.98 6.64 -17.63
C ASP A 245 -11.08 5.40 -17.61
N ILE A 246 -11.02 4.70 -16.48
CA ILE A 246 -10.26 3.45 -16.35
C ILE A 246 -10.80 2.38 -17.29
N THR A 247 -12.12 2.26 -17.43
CA THR A 247 -12.71 1.30 -18.37
C THR A 247 -12.26 1.61 -19.80
N GLN A 248 -12.23 2.89 -20.20
CA GLN A 248 -11.72 3.32 -21.50
C GLN A 248 -10.22 3.01 -21.64
N MET A 249 -9.40 3.30 -20.63
CA MET A 249 -7.98 2.96 -20.62
C MET A 249 -7.75 1.46 -20.81
N LEU A 250 -8.55 0.61 -20.14
CA LEU A 250 -8.49 -0.84 -20.28
C LEU A 250 -8.90 -1.31 -21.68
N ILE A 251 -9.90 -0.65 -22.30
CA ILE A 251 -10.27 -0.92 -23.69
C ILE A 251 -9.13 -0.53 -24.62
N GLN A 252 -8.55 0.66 -24.47
CA GLN A 252 -7.44 1.15 -25.29
C GLN A 252 -6.23 0.22 -25.20
N LYS A 253 -5.81 -0.14 -23.97
CA LYS A 253 -4.68 -1.05 -23.75
C LYS A 253 -4.87 -2.40 -24.44
N ARG A 254 -6.10 -2.91 -24.49
CA ARG A 254 -6.44 -4.16 -25.21
C ARG A 254 -6.37 -3.99 -26.72
N MET A 255 -6.82 -2.85 -27.24
CA MET A 255 -6.72 -2.54 -28.67
C MET A 255 -5.25 -2.44 -29.10
N ASP A 256 -4.43 -1.74 -28.30
CA ASP A 256 -3.00 -1.56 -28.58
C ASP A 256 -2.22 -2.88 -28.53
N ALA A 257 -2.60 -3.79 -27.64
CA ALA A 257 -1.99 -5.12 -27.54
C ALA A 257 -2.36 -6.06 -28.71
N GLY A 258 -3.22 -5.64 -29.64
CA GLY A 258 -3.61 -6.43 -30.82
C GLY A 258 -4.24 -7.79 -30.46
N GLN A 259 -4.86 -7.91 -29.28
CA GLN A 259 -5.32 -9.19 -28.77
C GLN A 259 -6.41 -9.81 -29.65
N THR A 260 -6.11 -10.98 -30.20
CA THR A 260 -7.06 -11.77 -30.98
C THR A 260 -8.21 -12.29 -30.10
N ARG A 261 -9.37 -12.58 -30.71
CA ARG A 261 -10.50 -13.23 -30.00
C ARG A 261 -10.12 -14.56 -29.32
N ALA A 262 -9.11 -15.26 -29.84
CA ALA A 262 -8.59 -16.50 -29.26
C ALA A 262 -7.74 -16.23 -28.00
N GLN A 263 -6.84 -15.25 -28.03
CA GLN A 263 -6.09 -14.80 -26.85
C GLN A 263 -7.04 -14.29 -25.75
N LYS A 264 -8.12 -13.59 -26.14
CA LYS A 264 -9.17 -13.15 -25.21
C LYS A 264 -9.90 -14.31 -24.51
N ARG A 265 -10.07 -15.45 -25.18
CA ARG A 265 -10.67 -16.66 -24.58
C ARG A 265 -9.67 -17.42 -23.69
N ALA A 266 -8.37 -17.37 -24.02
CA ALA A 266 -7.32 -17.97 -23.20
C ALA A 266 -7.07 -17.18 -21.90
N GLN A 267 -7.28 -15.86 -21.91
CA GLN A 267 -7.14 -14.97 -20.75
C GLN A 267 -8.32 -15.00 -19.76
N GLN A 268 -9.21 -16.00 -19.82
CA GLN A 268 -10.36 -16.12 -18.91
C GLN A 268 -9.99 -16.18 -17.42
N ASN A 269 -8.72 -16.41 -17.08
CA ASN A 269 -8.19 -16.40 -15.71
C ASN A 269 -7.51 -15.09 -15.29
N VAL A 270 -7.41 -14.09 -16.18
CA VAL A 270 -6.86 -12.77 -15.84
C VAL A 270 -7.96 -11.94 -15.22
N SER A 271 -7.73 -11.36 -14.04
CA SER A 271 -8.74 -10.55 -13.38
C SER A 271 -9.12 -9.39 -14.31
N GLY A 272 -10.43 -9.18 -14.55
CA GLY A 272 -10.91 -8.04 -15.32
C GLY A 272 -10.74 -6.70 -14.60
N ARG A 273 -9.94 -6.67 -13.52
CA ARG A 273 -9.83 -5.56 -12.59
C ARG A 273 -8.67 -4.64 -12.97
N PRO A 274 -8.78 -3.33 -12.71
CA PRO A 274 -7.69 -2.41 -12.98
C PRO A 274 -6.44 -2.68 -12.11
N TYR A 275 -6.62 -2.95 -10.83
CA TYR A 275 -5.55 -3.14 -9.85
C TYR A 275 -5.72 -4.47 -9.09
N GLY A 276 -4.78 -4.80 -8.21
CA GLY A 276 -4.81 -6.02 -7.41
C GLY A 276 -4.28 -7.24 -8.16
N PRO A 277 -4.62 -8.46 -7.74
CA PRO A 277 -4.08 -9.69 -8.30
C PRO A 277 -4.38 -9.78 -9.78
N HIS A 278 -3.34 -9.92 -10.60
CA HIS A 278 -3.43 -9.88 -12.06
C HIS A 278 -4.08 -8.60 -12.61
N GLY A 279 -3.96 -7.48 -11.90
CA GLY A 279 -4.53 -6.19 -12.29
C GLY A 279 -4.01 -5.75 -13.65
N LEU A 280 -4.93 -5.31 -14.51
CA LEU A 280 -4.62 -4.95 -15.91
C LEU A 280 -3.83 -3.65 -16.04
N LEU A 281 -3.98 -2.70 -15.12
CA LEU A 281 -3.17 -1.48 -15.06
C LEU A 281 -1.90 -1.72 -14.27
N HIS A 282 -2.03 -2.30 -13.07
CA HIS A 282 -0.89 -2.70 -12.25
C HIS A 282 -1.21 -3.95 -11.43
N PRO A 283 -0.46 -5.05 -11.63
CA PRO A 283 -0.63 -6.27 -10.84
C PRO A 283 0.03 -6.12 -9.45
N SER A 284 -0.73 -6.38 -8.39
CA SER A 284 -0.27 -6.34 -7.00
C SER A 284 -1.05 -7.32 -6.12
N HIS A 285 -0.57 -7.68 -4.93
CA HIS A 285 -1.30 -8.60 -4.04
C HIS A 285 -1.73 -7.93 -2.72
N PRO A 286 -2.62 -6.90 -2.75
CA PRO A 286 -2.97 -6.12 -1.57
C PRO A 286 -3.68 -6.96 -0.48
N TYR A 287 -4.22 -8.13 -0.82
CA TYR A 287 -4.79 -9.09 0.14
C TYR A 287 -3.76 -9.62 1.15
N LEU A 288 -2.45 -9.54 0.87
CA LEU A 288 -1.45 -9.88 1.89
C LEU A 288 -1.60 -8.93 3.07
N PHE A 289 -1.71 -7.63 2.79
CA PHE A 289 -1.87 -6.57 3.78
C PHE A 289 -3.31 -6.50 4.35
N PHE A 290 -4.32 -6.50 3.47
CA PHE A 290 -5.74 -6.38 3.82
C PHE A 290 -6.38 -7.70 4.26
N ASN A 291 -5.73 -8.39 5.19
CA ASN A 291 -6.35 -9.47 5.93
C ASN A 291 -7.10 -8.92 7.15
N ARG A 292 -7.86 -9.80 7.82
CA ARG A 292 -8.64 -9.43 9.01
C ARG A 292 -7.76 -8.73 10.05
N ALA A 293 -6.62 -9.32 10.42
CA ALA A 293 -5.73 -8.77 11.44
C ALA A 293 -5.14 -7.41 11.05
N GLY A 294 -4.63 -7.25 9.83
CA GLY A 294 -4.03 -5.99 9.37
C GLY A 294 -5.01 -4.82 9.40
N VAL A 295 -6.25 -5.03 8.95
CA VAL A 295 -7.29 -3.99 9.00
C VAL A 295 -7.72 -3.74 10.45
N TYR A 296 -7.79 -4.78 11.29
CA TYR A 296 -8.09 -4.61 12.71
C TYR A 296 -7.05 -3.75 13.42
N THR A 297 -5.76 -3.96 13.17
CA THR A 297 -4.69 -3.11 13.72
C THR A 297 -4.88 -1.66 13.28
N LEU A 298 -5.21 -1.42 12.01
CA LEU A 298 -5.48 -0.07 11.51
C LEU A 298 -6.68 0.60 12.22
N LEU A 299 -7.77 -0.12 12.46
CA LEU A 299 -8.99 0.43 13.06
C LEU A 299 -8.94 0.53 14.59
N ASN A 300 -8.46 -0.49 15.30
CA ASN A 300 -8.46 -0.52 16.77
C ASN A 300 -7.62 0.61 17.39
N LEU A 301 -6.61 1.10 16.67
CA LEU A 301 -5.75 2.20 17.17
C LEU A 301 -6.44 3.56 17.09
N THR A 302 -7.54 3.66 16.34
CA THR A 302 -8.43 4.84 16.30
C THR A 302 -9.53 4.79 17.37
N GLU A 303 -9.61 3.71 18.16
CA GLU A 303 -10.54 3.58 19.29
C GLU A 303 -9.89 3.95 20.64
N GLY A 304 -8.63 4.42 20.64
CA GLY A 304 -7.93 4.85 21.86
C GLY A 304 -7.40 3.71 22.73
N GLY A 305 -7.25 2.50 22.19
CA GLY A 305 -6.72 1.35 22.91
C GLY A 305 -5.25 1.53 23.31
N LYS A 306 -4.98 1.57 24.62
CA LYS A 306 -3.66 1.23 25.16
C LYS A 306 -3.45 -0.27 24.93
N ASN A 307 -2.49 -0.63 24.07
CA ASN A 307 -1.95 -1.99 24.04
C ASN A 307 -1.20 -2.29 25.35
#